data_AF-A0A1X2FJ41-F1
#
_entry.id   AF-A0A1X2FJ41-F1
#
_cell.length_a   1.000
_cell.length_b   1.000
_cell.length_c   1.000
_cell.angle_alpha   90.00
_cell.angle_beta   90.00
_cell.angle_gamma   90.00
#
_symmetry.space_group_name_H-M   'P 1'
#
loop_
_entity.id
_entity.type
_entity.pdbx_description
1 polymer ?
#
loop_
_entity_poly.entity_id
_entity_poly.type
_entity_poly.pdbx_seq_one_letter_code
_entity_poly.pdbx_strand_id
1 'polypeptide(L)'
;MGTESTPAEVLATWPAVKAERHITHLTSLVSARAELPRLRSQWVSAMRLLAQTGADVSAIPALPPMATPEQIEESIQLLATQLDIARGGDGTIGVYAAQREIARAGKALRDRGANVDAGFYVYEGQLIRVIQPPEGDLYATFRDPTSDYSWQYLKVSMYRVYLEASVATLGDLADWGRQTGICFVCGHRLTHGRARAAGITQACLADLRARAENDHR
;
A
#
# COMPACT_ATOMS: atom_id res chain seq x y z
N MET A 1 12.77 -53.58 17.88
CA MET A 1 11.47 -52.97 18.20
C MET A 1 11.69 -52.05 19.39
N GLY A 2 11.89 -50.75 19.13
CA GLY A 2 11.98 -49.73 20.18
C GLY A 2 11.04 -48.61 19.80
N THR A 3 9.83 -48.62 20.36
CA THR A 3 8.91 -47.48 20.25
C THR A 3 9.37 -46.45 21.27
N GLU A 4 10.06 -45.42 20.81
CA GLU A 4 10.22 -44.17 21.55
C GLU A 4 8.84 -43.52 21.67
N SER A 5 8.11 -43.90 22.72
CA SER A 5 6.89 -43.22 23.12
C SER A 5 7.27 -41.94 23.86
N THR A 6 7.00 -40.79 23.25
CA THR A 6 7.17 -39.47 23.85
C THR A 6 6.53 -39.43 25.25
N PRO A 7 7.24 -38.99 26.30
CA PRO A 7 6.73 -39.01 27.68
C PRO A 7 5.39 -38.25 27.83
N ALA A 8 4.49 -38.75 28.67
CA ALA A 8 3.15 -38.18 28.87
C ALA A 8 3.17 -36.71 29.32
N GLU A 9 4.22 -36.28 30.02
CA GLU A 9 4.46 -34.90 30.45
C GLU A 9 4.65 -33.93 29.25
N VAL A 10 5.22 -34.43 28.14
CA VAL A 10 5.38 -33.68 26.89
C VAL A 10 4.05 -33.55 26.15
N LEU A 11 3.19 -34.58 26.19
CA LEU A 11 1.85 -34.54 25.59
C LEU A 11 0.89 -33.61 26.32
N ALA A 12 1.02 -33.47 27.64
CA ALA A 12 0.19 -32.58 28.46
C ALA A 12 0.49 -31.08 28.20
N THR A 13 1.74 -30.75 27.87
CA THR A 13 2.19 -29.37 27.62
C THR A 13 2.20 -28.99 26.13
N TRP A 14 2.15 -29.97 25.23
CA TRP A 14 2.17 -29.77 23.78
C TRP A 14 1.07 -28.83 23.23
N PRO A 15 -0.20 -28.92 23.67
CA PRO A 15 -1.25 -28.03 23.19
C PRO A 15 -1.06 -26.60 23.70
N ALA A 16 -0.60 -26.43 24.94
CA ALA A 16 -0.34 -25.13 25.55
C ALA A 16 0.86 -24.43 24.87
N VAL A 17 1.97 -25.14 24.66
CA VAL A 17 3.16 -24.60 23.96
C VAL A 17 2.85 -24.26 22.50
N LYS A 18 2.02 -25.05 21.81
CA LYS A 18 1.55 -24.71 20.46
C LYS A 18 0.62 -23.51 20.46
N ALA A 19 -0.31 -23.42 21.42
CA ALA A 19 -1.21 -22.28 21.55
C ALA A 19 -0.45 -20.99 21.87
N GLU A 20 0.52 -21.02 22.78
CA GLU A 20 1.40 -19.88 23.08
C GLU A 20 2.18 -19.44 21.85
N ARG A 21 2.81 -20.36 21.11
CA ARG A 21 3.49 -20.03 19.84
C ARG A 21 2.55 -19.41 18.82
N HIS A 22 1.32 -19.91 18.73
CA HIS A 22 0.30 -19.39 17.82
C HIS A 22 -0.15 -17.99 18.27
N ILE A 23 -0.35 -17.77 19.57
CA ILE A 23 -0.68 -16.46 20.15
C ILE A 23 0.46 -15.48 19.93
N THR A 24 1.70 -15.86 20.18
CA THR A 24 2.89 -15.04 19.91
C THR A 24 2.99 -14.69 18.43
N HIS A 25 2.77 -15.64 17.54
CA HIS A 25 2.77 -15.39 16.09
C HIS A 25 1.64 -14.45 15.66
N LEU A 26 0.41 -14.65 16.14
CA LEU A 26 -0.70 -13.75 15.85
C LEU A 26 -0.48 -12.37 16.44
N THR A 27 0.11 -12.29 17.64
CA THR A 27 0.44 -11.01 18.30
C THR A 27 1.54 -10.30 17.53
N SER A 28 2.57 -11.01 17.03
CA SER A 28 3.61 -10.40 16.20
C SER A 28 3.05 -9.91 14.86
N LEU A 29 2.08 -10.62 14.27
CA LEU A 29 1.36 -10.15 13.08
C LEU A 29 0.51 -8.91 13.38
N VAL A 30 -0.18 -8.85 14.52
CA VAL A 30 -0.97 -7.68 14.95
C VAL A 30 -0.08 -6.47 15.24
N SER A 31 1.05 -6.67 15.92
CA SER A 31 2.03 -5.62 16.19
C SER A 31 2.68 -5.12 14.91
N ALA A 32 3.15 -6.02 14.04
CA ALA A 32 3.68 -5.66 12.73
C ALA A 32 2.66 -4.84 11.94
N ARG A 33 1.39 -5.25 11.95
CA ARG A 33 0.30 -4.54 11.29
C ARG A 33 0.04 -3.14 11.86
N ALA A 34 0.22 -2.92 13.16
CA ALA A 34 0.10 -1.58 13.75
C ALA A 34 1.28 -0.67 13.38
N GLU A 35 2.47 -1.25 13.17
CA GLU A 35 3.69 -0.50 12.88
C GLU A 35 3.92 -0.20 11.41
N LEU A 36 3.42 -1.05 10.50
CA LEU A 36 3.62 -0.88 9.05
C LEU A 36 3.18 0.50 8.53
N PRO A 37 2.01 1.05 8.89
CA PRO A 37 1.64 2.41 8.48
C PRO A 37 2.60 3.47 9.03
N ARG A 38 3.01 3.32 10.30
CA ARG A 38 3.99 4.19 10.96
C ARG A 38 5.28 4.23 10.15
N LEU A 39 5.86 3.07 9.89
CA LEU A 39 7.15 2.91 9.25
C LEU A 39 7.11 3.34 7.79
N ARG A 40 6.12 2.92 7.02
CA ARG A 40 6.04 3.29 5.62
C ARG A 40 5.93 4.81 5.40
N SER A 41 5.15 5.51 6.22
CA SER A 41 5.07 6.97 6.10
C SER A 41 6.38 7.67 6.47
N GLN A 42 7.15 7.11 7.40
CA GLN A 42 8.51 7.59 7.68
C GLN A 42 9.43 7.37 6.49
N TRP A 43 9.42 6.18 5.90
CA TRP A 43 10.22 5.85 4.72
C TRP A 43 9.97 6.82 3.56
N VAL A 44 8.71 7.12 3.28
CA VAL A 44 8.32 8.07 2.21
C VAL A 44 8.79 9.48 2.51
N SER A 45 8.64 9.89 3.77
CA SER A 45 9.11 11.20 4.20
C SER A 45 10.61 11.31 4.07
N ALA A 46 11.34 10.23 4.36
CA ALA A 46 12.78 10.17 4.18
C ALA A 46 13.18 10.28 2.70
N MET A 47 12.51 9.55 1.80
CA MET A 47 12.69 9.70 0.35
C MET A 47 12.46 11.14 -0.12
N ARG A 48 11.38 11.79 0.37
CA ARG A 48 11.05 13.17 0.01
C ARG A 48 12.09 14.17 0.52
N LEU A 49 12.49 14.05 1.79
CA LEU A 49 13.50 14.93 2.39
C LEU A 49 14.83 14.81 1.66
N LEU A 50 15.17 13.59 1.21
CA LEU A 50 16.37 13.34 0.42
C LEU A 50 16.24 13.92 -1.00
N ALA A 51 15.12 13.75 -1.67
CA ALA A 51 14.90 14.37 -2.98
C ALA A 51 15.02 15.92 -2.93
N GLN A 52 14.61 16.54 -1.82
CA GLN A 52 14.72 17.99 -1.62
C GLN A 52 16.16 18.51 -1.53
N THR A 53 17.14 17.64 -1.25
CA THR A 53 18.55 18.03 -1.28
C THR A 53 19.13 18.02 -2.69
N GLY A 54 18.36 17.57 -3.69
CA GLY A 54 18.85 17.33 -5.05
C GLY A 54 19.59 16.00 -5.20
N ALA A 55 19.59 15.15 -4.16
CA ALA A 55 20.18 13.81 -4.26
C ALA A 55 19.37 12.91 -5.21
N ASP A 56 20.07 12.10 -5.99
CA ASP A 56 19.45 11.12 -6.87
C ASP A 56 18.85 9.96 -6.05
N VAL A 57 17.53 9.99 -5.92
CA VAL A 57 16.77 8.97 -5.18
C VAL A 57 16.55 7.67 -5.97
N SER A 58 16.94 7.61 -7.25
CA SER A 58 16.79 6.41 -8.08
C SER A 58 17.71 5.25 -7.69
N ALA A 59 18.83 5.55 -7.03
CA ALA A 59 19.77 4.56 -6.52
C ALA A 59 19.31 3.88 -5.22
N ILE A 60 18.19 4.32 -4.64
CA ILE A 60 17.69 3.81 -3.36
C ILE A 60 16.91 2.53 -3.61
N PRO A 61 17.21 1.43 -2.88
CA PRO A 61 16.49 0.17 -3.05
C PRO A 61 14.99 0.36 -2.84
N ALA A 62 14.20 -0.02 -3.84
CA ALA A 62 12.75 -0.03 -3.72
C ALA A 62 12.32 -1.00 -2.63
N LEU A 63 11.44 -0.56 -1.73
CA LEU A 63 10.83 -1.48 -0.77
C LEU A 63 9.97 -2.51 -1.51
N PRO A 64 10.10 -3.82 -1.19
CA PRO A 64 9.22 -4.83 -1.76
C PRO A 64 7.77 -4.59 -1.31
N PRO A 65 6.77 -4.99 -2.12
CA PRO A 65 5.35 -4.78 -1.80
C PRO A 65 4.91 -5.34 -0.43
N MET A 66 5.56 -6.43 0.01
CA MET A 66 5.35 -7.08 1.31
C MET A 66 6.57 -6.94 2.23
N ALA A 67 7.23 -5.78 2.22
CA ALA A 67 8.35 -5.53 3.13
C ALA A 67 7.93 -5.70 4.59
N THR A 68 8.73 -6.44 5.37
CA THR A 68 8.51 -6.58 6.82
C THR A 68 8.84 -5.27 7.54
N PRO A 69 8.34 -5.05 8.77
CA PRO A 69 8.70 -3.89 9.58
C PRO A 69 10.22 -3.67 9.65
N GLU A 70 10.99 -4.73 9.89
CA GLU A 70 12.45 -4.69 10.02
C GLU A 70 13.10 -4.20 8.72
N GLN A 71 12.67 -4.72 7.57
CA GLN A 71 13.17 -4.29 6.26
C GLN A 71 12.90 -2.79 5.99
N ILE A 72 11.76 -2.29 6.47
CA ILE A 72 11.41 -0.88 6.33
C ILE A 72 12.26 -0.02 7.27
N GLU A 73 12.49 -0.47 8.51
CA GLU A 73 13.35 0.22 9.48
C GLU A 73 14.80 0.31 9.01
N GLU A 74 15.37 -0.79 8.49
CA GLU A 74 16.69 -0.80 7.87
C GLU A 74 16.79 0.19 6.71
N SER A 75 15.76 0.24 5.86
CA SER A 75 15.71 1.18 4.75
C SER A 75 15.61 2.65 5.23
N ILE A 76 14.84 2.93 6.28
CA ILE A 76 14.77 4.25 6.91
C ILE A 76 16.13 4.66 7.48
N GLN A 77 16.85 3.73 8.12
CA GLN A 77 18.19 3.98 8.65
C GLN A 77 19.16 4.39 7.54
N LEU A 78 19.13 3.66 6.42
CA LEU A 78 19.93 3.99 5.24
C LEU A 78 19.58 5.38 4.70
N LEU A 79 18.29 5.68 4.58
CA LEU A 79 17.82 6.99 4.11
C LEU A 79 18.21 8.14 5.03
N ALA A 80 18.17 7.94 6.35
CA ALA A 80 18.62 8.94 7.32
C ALA A 80 20.11 9.23 7.18
N THR A 81 20.90 8.18 6.92
CA THR A 81 22.34 8.29 6.66
C THR A 81 22.62 9.08 5.37
N GLN A 82 21.92 8.74 4.29
CA GLN A 82 22.04 9.45 3.01
C GLN A 82 21.59 10.90 3.10
N LEU A 83 20.53 11.19 3.87
CA LEU A 83 20.04 12.55 4.11
C LEU A 83 21.06 13.41 4.87
N ASP A 84 21.74 12.83 5.86
CA ASP A 84 22.81 13.51 6.58
C ASP A 84 23.98 13.84 5.63
N ILE A 85 24.47 12.84 4.89
CA ILE A 85 25.54 13.01 3.90
C ILE A 85 25.18 14.07 2.86
N ALA A 86 23.97 14.03 2.30
CA ALA A 86 23.52 14.98 1.28
C ALA A 86 23.43 16.42 1.80
N ARG A 87 23.39 16.62 3.12
CA ARG A 87 23.39 17.94 3.77
C ARG A 87 24.79 18.38 4.22
N GLY A 88 25.82 17.64 3.85
CA GLY A 88 27.22 17.91 4.21
C GLY A 88 27.67 17.29 5.54
N GLY A 89 26.87 16.40 6.12
CA GLY A 89 27.25 15.59 7.28
C GLY A 89 28.18 14.42 6.92
N ASP A 90 28.62 13.68 7.94
CA ASP A 90 29.52 12.52 7.79
C ASP A 90 28.79 11.17 7.76
N GLY A 91 27.46 11.18 7.89
CA GLY A 91 26.66 9.96 7.94
C GLY A 91 26.70 9.26 9.29
N THR A 92 27.14 9.92 10.36
CA THR A 92 27.18 9.36 11.72
C THR A 92 26.58 10.28 12.77
N ILE A 93 27.00 11.54 12.84
CA ILE A 93 26.58 12.47 13.91
C ILE A 93 25.19 13.03 13.63
N GLY A 94 24.90 13.42 12.39
CA GLY A 94 23.63 14.04 12.03
C GLY A 94 22.50 13.05 11.75
N VAL A 95 22.79 11.75 11.66
CA VAL A 95 21.81 10.68 11.39
C VAL A 95 20.67 10.70 12.40
N TYR A 96 20.95 10.89 13.69
CA TYR A 96 19.90 10.91 14.70
C TYR A 96 18.98 12.15 14.57
N ALA A 97 19.51 13.27 14.10
CA ALA A 97 18.70 14.44 13.78
C ALA A 97 17.83 14.18 12.53
N ALA A 98 18.42 13.58 11.49
CA ALA A 98 17.71 13.16 10.28
C ALA A 98 16.57 12.17 10.60
N GLN A 99 16.80 11.16 11.43
CA GLN A 99 15.76 10.23 11.88
C GLN A 99 14.61 10.94 12.61
N ARG A 100 14.91 11.90 13.49
CA ARG A 100 13.87 12.66 14.20
C ARG A 100 13.07 13.56 13.27
N GLU A 101 13.69 14.11 12.23
CA GLU A 101 13.01 14.85 11.18
C GLU A 101 12.11 13.93 10.34
N ILE A 102 12.64 12.79 9.91
CA ILE A 102 11.90 11.74 9.20
C ILE A 102 10.68 11.28 10.02
N ALA A 103 10.86 11.04 11.32
CA ALA A 103 9.78 10.63 12.20
C ALA A 103 8.68 11.71 12.32
N ARG A 104 9.08 12.99 12.42
CA ARG A 104 8.15 14.13 12.46
C ARG A 104 7.42 14.34 11.14
N ALA A 105 8.14 14.32 10.03
CA ALA A 105 7.58 14.42 8.69
C ALA A 105 6.66 13.23 8.39
N GLY A 106 7.06 12.02 8.79
CA GLY A 106 6.27 10.80 8.69
C GLY A 106 5.02 10.84 9.56
N LYS A 107 5.10 11.40 10.77
CA LYS A 107 3.92 11.65 11.59
C LYS A 107 2.97 12.64 10.92
N ALA A 108 3.47 13.80 10.47
CA ALA A 108 2.67 14.76 9.74
C ALA A 108 2.12 14.19 8.42
N LEU A 109 2.83 13.25 7.78
CA LEU A 109 2.37 12.53 6.60
C LEU A 109 1.31 11.49 6.95
N ARG A 110 1.36 10.83 8.11
CA ARG A 110 0.27 9.94 8.56
C ARG A 110 -0.95 10.74 8.99
N ASP A 111 -0.73 11.81 9.74
CA ASP A 111 -1.80 12.69 10.21
C ASP A 111 -2.49 13.37 9.01
N ARG A 112 -1.78 13.58 7.88
CA ARG A 112 -2.35 14.05 6.59
C ARG A 112 -2.80 12.94 5.64
N GLY A 113 -2.10 11.80 5.65
CA GLY A 113 -2.19 10.66 4.72
C GLY A 113 -2.95 9.47 5.29
N ALA A 114 -3.67 9.67 6.40
CA ALA A 114 -4.81 8.87 6.80
C ALA A 114 -5.96 8.90 5.76
N ASN A 115 -5.81 9.65 4.65
CA ASN A 115 -6.83 9.90 3.63
C ASN A 115 -6.31 9.55 2.21
N VAL A 116 -5.83 8.33 1.96
CA VAL A 116 -5.94 7.77 0.60
C VAL A 116 -7.06 6.78 0.67
N ASP A 117 -8.25 7.28 0.39
CA ASP A 117 -9.45 6.50 0.56
C ASP A 117 -9.49 5.39 -0.48
N ALA A 118 -10.08 4.26 -0.08
CA ALA A 118 -10.36 3.18 -1.01
C ALA A 118 -11.26 3.73 -2.12
N GLY A 119 -10.79 3.67 -3.36
CA GLY A 119 -11.38 4.44 -4.44
C GLY A 119 -10.75 4.17 -5.78
N PHE A 120 -11.08 5.03 -6.73
CA PHE A 120 -10.60 4.95 -8.11
C PHE A 120 -9.72 6.15 -8.42
N TYR A 121 -8.59 5.90 -9.06
CA TYR A 121 -7.58 6.91 -9.34
C TYR A 121 -7.04 6.74 -10.75
N VAL A 122 -6.48 7.81 -11.31
CA VAL A 122 -5.70 7.84 -12.55
C VAL A 122 -4.24 8.01 -12.16
N TYR A 123 -3.41 7.03 -12.48
CA TYR A 123 -1.98 7.01 -12.20
C TYR A 123 -1.23 6.70 -13.50
N GLU A 124 -0.29 7.56 -13.91
CA GLU A 124 0.44 7.44 -15.19
C GLU A 124 -0.48 7.22 -16.41
N GLY A 125 -1.66 7.87 -16.41
CA GLY A 125 -2.67 7.74 -17.48
C GLY A 125 -3.47 6.43 -17.44
N GLN A 126 -3.24 5.57 -16.44
CA GLN A 126 -3.95 4.32 -16.24
C GLN A 126 -4.96 4.42 -15.10
N LEU A 127 -6.16 3.87 -15.32
CA LEU A 127 -7.13 3.70 -14.24
C LEU A 127 -6.70 2.59 -13.30
N ILE A 128 -6.70 2.92 -12.01
CA ILE A 128 -6.40 2.02 -10.92
C ILE A 128 -7.51 2.09 -9.86
N ARG A 129 -7.61 1.02 -9.08
CA ARG A 129 -8.47 0.91 -7.91
C ARG A 129 -7.59 0.70 -6.70
N VAL A 130 -7.71 1.58 -5.72
CA VAL A 130 -7.09 1.43 -4.41
C VAL A 130 -8.08 0.73 -3.50
N ILE A 131 -7.67 -0.39 -2.89
CA ILE A 131 -8.48 -1.15 -1.93
C ILE A 131 -7.79 -1.11 -0.59
N GLN A 132 -8.57 -0.89 0.47
CA GLN A 132 -8.13 -1.11 1.85
C GLN A 132 -8.56 -2.51 2.29
N PRO A 133 -7.66 -3.51 2.33
CA PRO A 133 -8.00 -4.82 2.86
C PRO A 133 -8.28 -4.75 4.36
N PRO A 134 -8.95 -5.77 4.90
CA PRO A 134 -9.14 -5.96 6.33
C PRO A 134 -7.83 -6.11 7.10
N GLU A 135 -6.69 -6.18 6.42
CA GLU A 135 -5.32 -6.32 6.93
C GLU A 135 -4.56 -4.98 7.00
N GLY A 136 -5.17 -3.89 6.50
CA GLY A 136 -4.70 -2.52 6.71
C GLY A 136 -3.77 -1.95 5.62
N ASP A 137 -3.23 -2.78 4.74
CA ASP A 137 -2.35 -2.32 3.66
C ASP A 137 -3.14 -1.94 2.41
N LEU A 138 -3.27 -0.64 2.12
CA LEU A 138 -3.80 -0.19 0.83
C LEU A 138 -2.99 -0.83 -0.31
N TYR A 139 -3.66 -1.36 -1.33
CA TYR A 139 -3.02 -1.81 -2.56
C TYR A 139 -3.76 -1.28 -3.78
N ALA A 140 -3.00 -0.90 -4.82
CA ALA A 140 -3.54 -0.47 -6.09
C ALA A 140 -3.59 -1.65 -7.06
N THR A 141 -4.73 -1.81 -7.71
CA THR A 141 -4.94 -2.79 -8.78
C THR A 141 -5.42 -2.11 -10.04
N PHE A 142 -5.05 -2.63 -11.21
CA PHE A 142 -5.59 -2.20 -12.49
C PHE A 142 -6.23 -3.38 -13.22
N ARG A 143 -7.09 -3.09 -14.21
CA ARG A 143 -7.60 -4.13 -15.12
C ARG A 143 -6.69 -4.27 -16.32
N ASP A 144 -6.04 -5.41 -16.45
CA ASP A 144 -5.07 -5.66 -17.52
C ASP A 144 -5.77 -6.16 -18.80
N PRO A 145 -5.73 -5.41 -19.92
CA PRO A 145 -6.35 -5.81 -21.18
C PRO A 145 -5.85 -7.16 -21.73
N THR A 146 -4.63 -7.57 -21.38
CA THR A 146 -4.02 -8.82 -21.87
C THR A 146 -4.51 -10.06 -21.14
N SER A 147 -5.17 -9.89 -19.98
CA SER A 147 -5.65 -10.98 -19.12
C SER A 147 -7.18 -11.07 -19.05
N ASP A 148 -7.87 -10.76 -20.16
CA ASP A 148 -9.33 -10.59 -20.21
C ASP A 148 -9.83 -9.62 -19.12
N TYR A 149 -9.05 -8.55 -18.87
CA TYR A 149 -9.37 -7.47 -17.94
C TYR A 149 -9.48 -7.91 -16.48
N SER A 150 -8.75 -8.96 -16.09
CA SER A 150 -8.60 -9.36 -14.69
C SER A 150 -7.88 -8.27 -13.87
N TRP A 151 -8.14 -8.24 -12.56
CA TRP A 151 -7.45 -7.33 -11.64
C TRP A 151 -6.01 -7.80 -11.43
N GLN A 152 -5.06 -6.92 -11.71
CA GLN A 152 -3.62 -7.15 -11.50
C GLN A 152 -3.08 -6.17 -10.48
N TYR A 153 -2.10 -6.61 -9.69
CA TYR A 153 -1.40 -5.75 -8.74
C TYR A 153 -0.53 -4.74 -9.46
N LEU A 154 -0.65 -3.48 -9.07
CA LEU A 154 0.29 -2.45 -9.48
C LEU A 154 1.55 -2.58 -8.62
N LYS A 155 2.67 -2.99 -9.24
CA LYS A 155 3.98 -3.13 -8.56
C LYS A 155 4.66 -1.77 -8.33
N VAL A 156 3.94 -0.83 -7.73
CA VAL A 156 4.39 0.53 -7.45
C VAL A 156 4.18 0.79 -5.95
N SER A 157 5.08 1.57 -5.34
CA SER A 157 4.89 2.01 -3.96
C SER A 157 3.59 2.81 -3.84
N MET A 158 2.72 2.45 -2.89
CA MET A 158 1.41 3.11 -2.69
C MET A 158 1.50 4.61 -2.42
N TYR A 159 2.64 5.08 -1.93
CA TYR A 159 2.86 6.49 -1.73
C TYR A 159 3.25 7.22 -3.00
N ARG A 160 3.87 6.53 -3.96
CA ARG A 160 4.09 7.10 -5.29
C ARG A 160 2.75 7.23 -6.02
N VAL A 161 1.87 6.23 -5.86
CA VAL A 161 0.47 6.35 -6.28
C VAL A 161 -0.21 7.54 -5.60
N TYR A 162 -0.08 7.73 -4.29
CA TYR A 162 -0.63 8.92 -3.61
C TYR A 162 -0.09 10.25 -4.15
N LEU A 163 1.22 10.33 -4.40
CA LEU A 163 1.86 11.58 -4.81
C LEU A 163 1.55 11.97 -6.27
N GLU A 164 1.31 10.99 -7.12
CA GLU A 164 1.23 11.18 -8.58
C GLU A 164 -0.16 10.87 -9.16
N ALA A 165 -1.02 10.16 -8.43
CA ALA A 165 -2.35 9.81 -8.91
C ALA A 165 -3.39 10.91 -8.62
N SER A 166 -4.30 11.10 -9.55
CA SER A 166 -5.47 11.96 -9.39
C SER A 166 -6.71 11.10 -9.12
N VAL A 167 -7.68 11.58 -8.34
CA VAL A 167 -8.96 10.88 -8.17
C VAL A 167 -9.65 10.73 -9.53
N ALA A 168 -10.07 9.51 -9.86
CA ALA A 168 -10.76 9.24 -11.11
C ALA A 168 -12.19 9.78 -11.05
N THR A 169 -12.57 10.56 -12.04
CA THR A 169 -13.94 11.05 -12.20
C THR A 169 -14.84 9.95 -12.74
N LEU A 170 -16.16 10.13 -12.61
CA LEU A 170 -17.14 9.29 -13.31
C LEU A 170 -16.92 9.30 -14.84
N GLY A 171 -16.41 10.41 -15.39
CA GLY A 171 -16.05 10.55 -16.79
C GLY A 171 -14.95 9.56 -17.17
N ASP A 172 -13.86 9.53 -16.41
CA ASP A 172 -12.71 8.64 -16.65
C ASP A 172 -13.14 7.17 -16.65
N LEU A 173 -13.93 6.77 -15.66
CA LEU A 173 -14.46 5.40 -15.56
C LEU A 173 -15.35 5.03 -16.75
N ALA A 174 -16.19 5.97 -17.20
CA ALA A 174 -17.10 5.76 -18.32
C ALA A 174 -16.37 5.75 -19.67
N ASP A 175 -15.37 6.61 -19.86
CA ASP A 175 -14.56 6.63 -21.08
C ASP A 175 -13.79 5.34 -21.25
N TRP A 176 -13.17 4.85 -20.18
CA TRP A 176 -12.51 3.55 -20.20
C TRP A 176 -13.48 2.42 -20.58
N GLY A 177 -14.68 2.39 -19.99
CA GLY A 177 -15.65 1.34 -20.32
C GLY A 177 -16.25 1.47 -21.72
N ARG A 178 -16.38 2.68 -22.27
CA ARG A 178 -16.74 2.88 -23.70
C ARG A 178 -15.68 2.29 -24.63
N GLN A 179 -14.41 2.50 -24.30
CA GLN A 179 -13.28 2.03 -25.10
C GLN A 179 -13.13 0.50 -25.03
N THR A 180 -13.24 -0.09 -23.85
CA THR A 180 -13.00 -1.53 -23.63
C THR A 180 -14.24 -2.41 -23.79
N GLY A 181 -15.44 -1.82 -23.66
CA GLY A 181 -16.70 -2.58 -23.58
C GLY A 181 -16.88 -3.30 -22.24
N ILE A 182 -16.15 -2.92 -21.18
CA ILE A 182 -16.21 -3.52 -19.86
C ILE A 182 -16.39 -2.42 -18.81
N CYS A 183 -17.24 -2.67 -17.81
CA CYS A 183 -17.36 -1.76 -16.68
C CYS A 183 -16.11 -1.86 -15.79
N PHE A 184 -15.33 -0.79 -15.65
CA PHE A 184 -14.10 -0.81 -14.82
C PHE A 184 -14.37 -1.26 -13.37
N VAL A 185 -15.46 -0.76 -12.79
CA VAL A 185 -15.84 -1.00 -11.38
C VAL A 185 -16.06 -2.48 -11.10
N CYS A 186 -16.97 -3.12 -11.83
CA CYS A 186 -17.39 -4.50 -11.55
C CYS A 186 -16.82 -5.55 -12.50
N GLY A 187 -16.26 -5.16 -13.65
CA GLY A 187 -15.68 -6.08 -14.64
C GLY A 187 -16.69 -6.76 -15.55
N HIS A 188 -17.97 -6.42 -15.44
CA HIS A 188 -18.98 -6.99 -16.33
C HIS A 188 -18.87 -6.40 -17.74
N ARG A 189 -19.09 -7.25 -18.75
CA ARG A 189 -19.18 -6.82 -20.16
C ARG A 189 -20.40 -5.95 -20.37
N LEU A 190 -20.21 -4.82 -21.07
CA LEU A 190 -21.26 -3.88 -21.47
C LEU A 190 -21.88 -4.35 -22.80
N THR A 191 -22.69 -5.39 -22.73
CA THR A 191 -23.25 -6.09 -23.91
C THR A 191 -24.36 -5.30 -24.61
N HIS A 192 -25.16 -4.53 -23.85
CA HIS A 192 -26.26 -3.74 -24.42
C HIS A 192 -25.79 -2.38 -24.92
N GLY A 193 -26.29 -1.91 -26.06
CA GLY A 193 -25.89 -0.64 -26.68
C GLY A 193 -26.01 0.58 -25.75
N ARG A 194 -27.06 0.63 -24.91
CA ARG A 194 -27.21 1.69 -23.89
C ARG A 194 -26.15 1.62 -22.79
N ALA A 195 -25.83 0.43 -22.30
CA ALA A 195 -24.80 0.24 -21.29
C ALA A 195 -23.40 0.55 -21.85
N ARG A 196 -23.16 0.20 -23.13
CA ARG A 196 -21.92 0.52 -23.84
C ARG A 196 -21.75 2.02 -24.07
N ALA A 197 -22.82 2.73 -24.45
CA ALA A 197 -22.79 4.19 -24.60
C ALA A 197 -22.54 4.90 -23.26
N ALA A 198 -23.16 4.41 -22.18
CA ALA A 198 -22.92 4.93 -20.83
C ALA A 198 -21.49 4.64 -20.33
N GLY A 199 -20.86 3.55 -20.77
CA GLY A 199 -19.51 3.16 -20.35
C GLY A 199 -19.41 2.60 -18.93
N ILE A 200 -20.53 2.57 -18.20
CA ILE A 200 -20.63 2.06 -16.84
C ILE A 200 -21.99 1.40 -16.65
N THR A 201 -22.07 0.33 -15.84
CA THR A 201 -23.36 -0.29 -15.54
C THR A 201 -24.21 0.62 -14.66
N GLN A 202 -25.54 0.56 -14.83
CA GLN A 202 -26.47 1.38 -14.06
C GLN A 202 -26.35 1.16 -12.54
N ALA A 203 -26.13 -0.09 -12.11
CA ALA A 203 -25.90 -0.43 -10.71
C ALA A 203 -24.65 0.26 -10.16
N CYS A 204 -23.50 0.12 -10.83
CA CYS A 204 -22.26 0.75 -10.38
C CYS A 204 -22.34 2.29 -10.41
N LEU A 205 -23.05 2.87 -11.39
CA LEU A 205 -23.27 4.31 -11.44
C LEU A 205 -24.13 4.80 -10.27
N ALA A 206 -25.17 4.07 -9.90
CA ALA A 206 -26.00 4.39 -8.74
C ALA A 206 -25.19 4.29 -7.44
N ASP A 207 -24.41 3.22 -7.27
CA ASP A 207 -23.58 3.01 -6.09
C ASP A 207 -22.52 4.11 -5.93
N LEU A 208 -21.84 4.50 -7.01
CA LEU A 208 -20.84 5.56 -6.97
C LEU A 208 -21.44 6.93 -6.63
N ARG A 209 -22.64 7.23 -7.14
CA ARG A 209 -23.33 8.50 -6.85
C ARG A 209 -23.92 8.56 -5.44
N ALA A 210 -24.19 7.41 -4.83
CA ALA A 210 -24.74 7.31 -3.49
C ALA A 210 -23.67 7.45 -2.40
N ARG A 211 -22.38 7.34 -2.73
CA ARG A 211 -21.28 7.60 -1.80
C ARG A 211 -21.17 9.11 -1.56
N ALA A 212 -20.97 9.50 -0.30
CA ALA A 212 -20.75 10.90 0.04
C ALA A 212 -19.47 11.41 -0.66
N GLU A 213 -19.47 12.65 -1.14
CA GLU A 213 -18.34 13.30 -1.87
C GLU A 213 -16.98 13.23 -1.13
N ASN A 214 -16.97 12.82 0.15
CA ASN A 214 -15.76 12.60 0.91
C ASN A 214 -15.03 11.27 0.58
N ASP A 215 -15.67 10.27 -0.03
CA ASP A 215 -14.99 9.05 -0.55
C ASP A 215 -14.24 9.33 -1.88
N HIS A 216 -14.29 10.58 -2.35
CA HIS A 216 -13.65 11.07 -3.56
C HIS A 216 -12.62 12.19 -3.27
N ARG A 217 -12.18 12.36 -2.01
CA ARG A 217 -11.23 13.39 -1.59
C ARG A 217 -9.96 12.83 -0.99
#